data_AF-A0A416C4R6-F1
#
_entry.id   AF-A0A416C4R6-F1
#
_cell.length_a   1.000
_cell.length_b   1.000
_cell.length_c   1.000
_cell.angle_alpha   90.00
_cell.angle_beta   90.00
_cell.angle_gamma   90.00
#
_symmetry.space_group_name_H-M   'P 1'
#
loop_
_entity.id
_entity.type
_entity.pdbx_description
1 polymer ?
#
loop_
_entity_poly.entity_id
_entity_poly.type
_entity_poly.pdbx_seq_one_letter_code
_entity_poly.pdbx_strand_id
1 'polypeptide(L)' 'MSKYFFTSLDFVTIVKKQYMRNDICMSELLRMHDELTVSQKRELLLWSGDDEFMQVTETGELVRKAYV' A
#
# COMPACT_ATOMS: atom_id res chain seq x y z
N MET A 1 13.20 -24.97 7.33
CA MET A 1 12.93 -23.59 6.87
C MET A 1 11.46 -23.50 6.55
N SER A 2 10.65 -22.92 7.46
CA SER A 2 9.20 -22.87 7.31
C SER A 2 8.85 -21.89 6.19
N LYS A 3 8.26 -22.39 5.10
CA LYS A 3 7.70 -21.59 4.02
C LYS A 3 6.48 -20.88 4.60
N TYR A 4 6.61 -19.59 4.93
CA TYR A 4 5.46 -18.78 5.28
C TYR A 4 4.58 -18.64 4.05
N PHE A 5 3.52 -19.44 4.00
CA PHE A 5 2.34 -19.15 3.20
C PHE A 5 1.66 -17.94 3.83
N PHE A 6 2.15 -16.74 3.52
CA PHE A 6 1.47 -15.52 3.91
C PHE A 6 0.21 -15.42 3.07
N THR A 7 -0.94 -15.49 3.72
CA THR A 7 -2.20 -15.19 3.07
C THR A 7 -2.23 -13.70 2.73
N SER A 8 -3.00 -13.29 1.72
CA SER A 8 -3.10 -11.88 1.32
C SER A 8 -3.52 -10.94 2.46
N LEU A 9 -4.19 -11.46 3.49
CA LEU A 9 -4.57 -10.71 4.69
C LEU A 9 -3.37 -10.35 5.59
N ASP A 10 -2.31 -11.16 5.55
CA ASP A 10 -1.13 -10.98 6.39
C ASP A 10 -0.25 -9.82 5.88
N PHE A 11 -0.14 -9.65 4.55
CA PHE A 11 0.70 -8.62 3.94
C PHE A 11 0.23 -7.20 4.26
N VAL A 12 -1.07 -6.93 4.16
CA VAL A 12 -1.65 -5.62 4.53
C VAL A 12 -1.34 -5.29 5.99
N THR A 13 -1.43 -6.29 6.87
CA THR A 13 -1.14 -6.11 8.30
C THR A 13 0.34 -5.83 8.56
N ILE A 14 1.25 -6.51 7.86
CA ILE A 14 2.70 -6.26 7.95
C ILE A 14 3.02 -4.83 7.48
N VAL A 15 2.43 -4.42 6.37
CA VAL A 15 2.60 -3.09 5.79
C VAL A 15 2.08 -2.01 6.74
N LYS A 16 0.88 -2.15 7.31
CA LYS A 16 0.35 -1.22 8.33
C LYS A 16 1.29 -1.10 9.54
N LYS A 17 1.88 -2.21 10.00
CA LYS A 17 2.85 -2.21 11.10
C LYS A 17 4.17 -1.52 10.74
N GLN A 18 4.64 -1.67 9.50
CA GLN A 18 5.83 -0.97 9.01
C GLN A 18 5.58 0.54 8.92
N TYR A 19 4.44 0.94 8.36
CA TYR A 19 4.02 2.34 8.29
C TYR A 19 3.94 2.99 9.68
N MET A 20 3.37 2.30 10.67
CA MET A 20 3.28 2.81 12.05
C MET A 20 4.63 2.91 12.78
N ARG A 21 5.65 2.17 12.33
CA ARG A 21 6.98 2.12 12.95
C ARG A 21 7.99 3.03 12.28
N ASN A 22 7.79 3.32 10.99
CA ASN A 22 8.70 4.08 10.18
C ASN A 22 8.07 5.43 9.85
N ASP A 23 8.84 6.50 9.95
CA ASP A 23 8.43 7.82 9.48
C ASP A 23 8.57 7.91 7.95
N ILE A 24 7.72 7.15 7.24
CA ILE A 24 7.73 6.99 5.78
C ILE A 24 6.32 7.23 5.25
N CYS A 25 6.21 7.92 4.11
CA CYS A 25 4.92 8.15 3.46
C CYS A 25 4.31 6.84 2.91
N MET A 26 2.99 6.69 2.96
CA MET A 26 2.32 5.47 2.49
C MET A 26 2.59 5.23 1.00
N SER A 27 2.63 6.30 0.19
CA SER A 27 2.96 6.21 -1.23
C SER A 27 4.34 5.61 -1.53
N GLU A 28 5.35 5.90 -0.71
CA GLU A 28 6.69 5.33 -0.85
C GLU A 28 6.69 3.86 -0.46
N LEU A 29 6.03 3.55 0.65
CA LEU A 29 5.94 2.18 1.15
C LEU A 29 5.22 1.26 0.15
N LEU A 30 4.14 1.72 -0.46
CA LEU A 30 3.41 0.96 -1.49
C LEU A 30 4.18 0.80 -2.82
N ARG A 31 5.13 1.70 -3.12
CA ARG A 31 6.04 1.56 -4.27
C ARG A 31 7.14 0.51 -4.03
N MET A 32 7.46 0.23 -2.77
CA MET A 32 8.43 -0.82 -2.41
C MET A 32 7.80 -2.22 -2.37
N HIS A 33 6.48 -2.31 -2.29
CA HIS A 33 5.73 -3.56 -2.15
C HIS A 33 4.97 -3.89 -3.43
N ASP A 34 5.69 -4.39 -4.44
CA ASP A 34 5.13 -4.86 -5.72
C ASP A 34 4.27 -6.12 -5.59
N GLU A 35 4.41 -6.84 -4.47
CA GLU A 35 3.64 -8.03 -4.15
C GLU A 35 2.17 -7.71 -3.78
N LEU A 36 1.86 -6.45 -3.49
CA LEU A 36 0.50 -6.02 -3.15
C LEU A 36 -0.38 -5.95 -4.39
N THR A 37 -1.57 -6.54 -4.30
CA THR A 37 -2.60 -6.40 -5.31
C THR A 37 -3.11 -4.95 -5.37
N VAL A 38 -3.70 -4.58 -6.50
CA VAL A 38 -4.35 -3.26 -6.68
C VAL A 38 -5.37 -2.98 -5.57
N SER A 39 -6.16 -3.97 -5.17
CA SER A 39 -7.15 -3.83 -4.10
C SER A 39 -6.50 -3.55 -2.74
N GLN A 40 -5.39 -4.24 -2.41
CA GLN A 40 -4.66 -4.01 -1.18
C GLN A 40 -3.98 -2.63 -1.16
N LYS A 41 -3.38 -2.20 -2.27
CA LYS A 41 -2.79 -0.86 -2.38
C LYS A 41 -3.86 0.24 -2.17
N ARG A 42 -5.08 0.04 -2.72
CA ARG A 42 -6.21 0.96 -2.51
C ARG A 42 -6.70 0.99 -1.07
N GLU A 43 -6.82 -0.17 -0.42
CA GLU A 43 -7.19 -0.25 1.00
C GLU A 43 -6.18 0.49 1.88
N LEU A 44 -4.89 0.32 1.60
CA LEU A 44 -3.81 0.93 2.36
C LEU A 44 -3.74 2.45 2.17
N LEU A 45 -3.92 2.95 0.95
CA LEU A 45 -4.08 4.38 0.69
C LEU A 45 -5.25 4.96 1.48
N LEU A 46 -6.43 4.35 1.37
CA LEU A 46 -7.63 4.81 2.08
C LEU A 46 -7.42 4.81 3.60
N TRP A 47 -6.78 3.77 4.12
CA TRP A 47 -6.49 3.66 5.54
C TRP A 47 -5.48 4.72 6.02
N SER A 48 -4.52 5.11 5.17
CA SER A 48 -3.55 6.18 5.50
C SER A 48 -4.11 7.59 5.36
N GLY A 49 -5.23 7.78 4.65
CA GLY A 49 -5.76 9.10 4.27
C GLY A 49 -5.07 9.74 3.07
N ASP A 50 -4.05 9.10 2.49
CA ASP A 50 -3.34 9.59 1.30
C ASP A 50 -4.20 9.47 0.02
N ASP A 51 -5.36 8.80 0.08
CA ASP A 51 -6.25 8.66 -1.06
C ASP A 51 -6.85 9.98 -1.54
N GLU A 52 -6.83 11.04 -0.72
CA GLU A 52 -7.21 12.38 -1.16
C GLU A 52 -6.27 12.92 -2.25
N PHE A 53 -4.97 12.61 -2.15
CA PHE A 53 -3.91 13.15 -3.01
C PHE A 53 -3.38 12.14 -4.03
N MET A 54 -3.56 10.85 -3.77
CA MET A 54 -2.99 9.75 -4.56
C MET A 54 -4.08 8.78 -5.00
N GLN A 55 -3.83 8.06 -6.09
CA GLN A 55 -4.69 6.96 -6.54
C GLN A 55 -3.86 5.81 -7.08
N VAL A 56 -4.41 4.60 -6.97
CA VAL A 56 -3.85 3.39 -7.60
C VAL A 56 -4.59 3.14 -8.92
N THR A 57 -3.86 3.21 -10.02
CA THR A 57 -4.37 2.87 -11.36
C THR A 57 -4.81 1.41 -11.43
N GLU A 58 -5.53 1.05 -12.49
CA GLU A 58 -5.89 -0.36 -12.74
C GLU A 58 -4.66 -1.25 -12.98
N THR A 59 -3.54 -0.67 -13.40
CA THR A 59 -2.24 -1.33 -13.57
C THR A 59 -1.47 -1.49 -12.25
N GLY A 60 -1.96 -0.95 -11.14
CA GLY A 60 -1.29 -1.05 -9.83
C GLY A 60 -0.24 0.04 -9.56
N GLU A 61 -0.18 1.06 -10.41
CA GLU A 61 0.72 2.20 -10.29
C GLU A 61 0.13 3.28 -9.39
N LEU A 62 0.99 3.92 -8.61
CA LEU A 62 0.63 5.04 -7.74
C LEU A 62 0.86 6.37 -8.43
N VAL A 63 -0.23 7.04 -8.74
CA VAL A 63 -0.21 8.35 -9.41
C VAL A 63 -0.84 9.40 -8.51
N ARG A 64 -0.33 10.63 -8.60
CA ARG A 64 -0.90 11.78 -7.90
C ARG A 64 -2.20 12.19 -8.58
N LYS A 65 -3.26 12.45 -7.82
CA LYS A 65 -4.47 13.04 -8.36
C LYS A 65 -4.13 14.46 -8.84
N ALA A 66 -4.41 14.74 -10.10
CA ALA A 66 -4.34 16.10 -10.61
C ALA A 66 -5.54 16.87 -10.03
N TYR A 67 -5.28 17.83 -9.14
CA TYR A 67 -6.30 18.82 -8.78
C TYR A 67 -6.44 19.76 -9.96
N VAL A 68 -7.65 19.82 -10.52
CA VAL A 68 -8.05 20.88 -11.47
C VAL A 68 -8.46 22.10 -10.67
#